data_AF-A0A0R3TIQ7-F1
#
_entry.id   AF-A0A0R3TIQ7-F1
#
_cell.length_a   1.000
_cell.length_b   1.000
_cell.length_c   1.000
_cell.angle_alpha   90.00
_cell.angle_beta   90.00
_cell.angle_gamma   90.00
#
_symmetry.space_group_name_H-M   'P 1'
#
loop_
_entity.id
_entity.type
_entity.pdbx_description
1 polymer ?
#
loop_
_entity_poly.entity_id
_entity_poly.type
_entity_poly.pdbx_seq_one_letter_code
_entity_poly.pdbx_strand_id
1 'polypeptide(L)'
;MYSRTESARKVYFRHCPAPYLDHNYRYPLIYRELLAYQGDILCLQEVDTTHFQQRLSHYLQEAGGYEGRFISKLSIDASDAIEALPAVQPIETFERKVGFKGLYSFAIHIYLPL
;
A
#
# COMPACT_ATOMS: atom_id res chain seq x y z
N MET A 1 -12.53 1.60 6.44
CA MET A 1 -12.59 1.44 4.97
C MET A 1 -13.76 2.19 4.33
N TYR A 2 -13.49 3.19 3.49
CA TYR A 2 -14.48 4.08 2.87
C TYR A 2 -15.50 3.38 1.96
N SER A 3 -15.09 2.30 1.27
CA SER A 3 -15.96 1.57 0.33
C SER A 3 -17.17 0.89 0.97
N ARG A 4 -17.24 0.79 2.30
CA ARG A 4 -18.36 0.16 3.01
C ARG A 4 -19.47 1.11 3.41
N THR A 5 -19.25 2.43 3.36
CA THR A 5 -20.28 3.38 3.77
C THR A 5 -21.44 3.38 2.78
N GLU A 6 -22.67 3.51 3.28
CA GLU A 6 -23.85 3.52 2.41
C GLU A 6 -23.82 4.70 1.44
N SER A 7 -23.30 5.84 1.87
CA SER A 7 -23.07 7.01 1.03
C SER A 7 -22.09 6.69 -0.11
N ALA A 8 -20.94 6.08 0.18
CA ALA A 8 -19.98 5.73 -0.87
C ALA A 8 -20.54 4.71 -1.85
N ARG A 9 -21.33 3.73 -1.37
CA ARG A 9 -21.99 2.74 -2.22
C ARG A 9 -22.97 3.39 -3.19
N LYS A 10 -23.77 4.35 -2.73
CA LYS A 10 -24.78 5.02 -3.56
C LYS A 10 -24.18 6.06 -4.52
N VAL A 11 -23.09 6.71 -4.12
CA VAL A 11 -22.48 7.81 -4.89
C VAL A 11 -21.36 7.32 -5.81
N TYR A 12 -20.36 6.63 -5.26
CA TYR A 12 -19.14 6.26 -6.00
C TYR A 12 -19.22 4.85 -6.61
N PHE A 13 -19.83 3.90 -5.91
CA PHE A 13 -19.83 2.48 -6.32
C PHE A 13 -21.19 1.96 -6.80
N ARG A 14 -22.06 2.83 -7.32
CA ARG A 14 -23.44 2.49 -7.71
C ARG A 14 -23.55 1.36 -8.74
N HIS A 15 -22.52 1.18 -9.56
CA HIS A 15 -22.47 0.14 -10.60
C HIS A 15 -21.89 -1.19 -10.10
N CYS A 16 -21.30 -1.20 -8.90
CA CYS A 16 -20.65 -2.38 -8.34
C CYS A 16 -21.60 -3.09 -7.35
N PRO A 17 -21.93 -4.37 -7.56
CA PRO A 17 -22.70 -5.15 -6.59
C PRO A 17 -22.07 -5.14 -5.21
N ALA A 18 -22.89 -4.97 -4.16
CA ALA A 18 -22.42 -4.89 -2.78
C ALA A 18 -21.52 -6.07 -2.33
N PRO A 19 -21.78 -7.34 -2.72
CA PRO A 19 -20.90 -8.45 -2.36
C PRO A 19 -19.46 -8.30 -2.87
N TYR A 20 -19.28 -7.64 -4.02
CA TYR A 20 -17.95 -7.44 -4.63
C TYR A 20 -17.19 -6.25 -4.05
N LEU A 21 -17.88 -5.35 -3.33
CA LEU A 21 -17.24 -4.28 -2.57
C LEU A 21 -16.69 -4.75 -1.23
N ASP A 22 -17.15 -5.90 -0.74
CA ASP A 22 -16.71 -6.43 0.54
C ASP A 22 -15.22 -6.79 0.51
N HIS A 23 -14.52 -6.42 1.57
CA HIS A 23 -13.09 -6.66 1.74
C HIS A 23 -12.71 -8.16 1.69
N ASN A 24 -13.59 -9.06 2.14
CA ASN A 24 -13.35 -10.50 2.10
C ASN A 24 -13.33 -11.02 0.66
N TYR A 25 -14.03 -10.34 -0.25
CA TYR A 25 -13.96 -10.63 -1.68
C TYR A 25 -12.74 -9.95 -2.32
N ARG A 26 -12.50 -8.67 -2.02
CA ARG A 26 -11.47 -7.87 -2.71
C ARG A 26 -10.03 -8.21 -2.30
N TYR A 27 -9.77 -8.42 -1.01
CA TYR A 27 -8.39 -8.62 -0.54
C TYR A 27 -7.70 -9.84 -1.17
N PRO A 28 -8.31 -11.03 -1.24
CA PRO A 28 -7.66 -12.17 -1.90
C PRO A 28 -7.30 -11.90 -3.37
N LEU A 29 -8.15 -11.15 -4.09
CA LEU A 29 -7.91 -10.80 -5.48
C LEU A 29 -6.72 -9.84 -5.61
N ILE A 30 -6.69 -8.79 -4.78
CA ILE A 30 -5.58 -7.83 -4.74
C ILE A 30 -4.26 -8.53 -4.40
N TYR A 31 -4.27 -9.39 -3.39
CA TYR A 31 -3.08 -10.12 -2.96
C TYR A 31 -2.49 -10.99 -4.07
N ARG A 32 -3.36 -11.70 -4.78
CA ARG A 32 -2.95 -12.52 -5.93
C ARG A 32 -2.32 -11.66 -7.02
N GLU A 33 -2.91 -10.50 -7.30
CA GLU A 33 -2.39 -9.56 -8.29
C GLU A 33 -1.01 -9.01 -7.90
N LEU A 34 -0.83 -8.59 -6.65
CA LEU A 34 0.44 -8.08 -6.13
C LEU A 34 1.57 -9.10 -6.25
N LEU A 35 1.32 -10.36 -5.88
CA LEU A 35 2.32 -11.43 -6.00
C LEU A 35 2.60 -11.79 -7.46
N ALA A 36 1.59 -11.74 -8.32
CA ALA A 36 1.74 -12.06 -9.74
C ALA A 36 2.62 -11.05 -10.49
N TYR A 37 2.64 -9.78 -10.05
CA TYR A 37 3.53 -8.77 -10.65
C TYR A 37 5.01 -9.07 -10.45
N GLN A 38 5.38 -9.80 -9.38
CA GLN A 38 6.78 -10.05 -9.00
C GLN A 38 7.62 -8.76 -9.00
N GLY A 39 7.02 -7.65 -8.57
CA GLY A 39 7.69 -6.36 -8.51
C GLY A 39 8.73 -6.35 -7.39
N ASP A 40 9.89 -5.75 -7.64
CA ASP A 40 10.92 -5.60 -6.60
C ASP A 40 10.49 -4.61 -5.50
N ILE A 41 9.73 -3.59 -5.90
CA ILE A 41 9.16 -2.56 -5.01
C ILE A 41 7.67 -2.47 -5.29
N LEU A 42 6.87 -2.53 -4.23
CA LEU A 42 5.43 -2.33 -4.28
C LEU A 42 5.09 -1.06 -3.48
N CYS A 43 4.27 -0.19 -4.06
CA CYS A 43 3.82 1.05 -3.42
C CYS A 43 2.28 1.04 -3.43
N LEU A 44 1.63 1.01 -2.26
CA LEU A 44 0.15 0.94 -2.19
C LEU A 44 -0.44 2.16 -1.51
N GLN A 45 -1.52 2.67 -2.10
CA GLN A 45 -2.30 3.78 -1.56
C GLN A 45 -3.60 3.26 -0.93
N GLU A 46 -4.22 4.09 -0.10
CA GLU A 46 -5.49 3.79 0.59
C GLU A 46 -5.49 2.50 1.44
N VAL A 47 -4.31 2.11 1.91
CA VAL A 47 -4.18 0.95 2.79
C VAL A 47 -4.70 1.32 4.18
N ASP A 48 -5.65 0.53 4.68
CA ASP A 48 -6.15 0.65 6.05
C ASP A 48 -5.07 0.19 7.03
N THR A 49 -4.80 0.96 8.09
CA THR A 49 -3.76 0.67 9.08
C THR A 49 -3.92 -0.72 9.69
N THR A 50 -5.14 -1.08 10.09
CA THR A 50 -5.41 -2.37 10.72
C THR A 50 -5.19 -3.51 9.75
N HIS A 51 -5.60 -3.30 8.49
CA HIS A 51 -5.40 -4.27 7.43
C HIS A 51 -3.92 -4.51 7.12
N PHE A 52 -3.12 -3.42 7.07
CA PHE A 52 -1.70 -3.52 6.85
C PHE A 52 -1.03 -4.37 7.94
N GLN A 53 -1.25 -3.99 9.20
CA GLN A 53 -0.58 -4.58 10.35
C GLN A 53 -0.99 -6.03 10.59
N GLN A 54 -2.26 -6.38 10.37
CA GLN A 54 -2.77 -7.69 10.74
C GLN A 54 -2.72 -8.72 9.61
N ARG A 55 -2.70 -8.29 8.33
CA ARG A 55 -2.88 -9.21 7.21
C ARG A 55 -1.89 -8.98 6.08
N LEU A 56 -1.87 -7.77 5.51
CA LEU A 56 -1.14 -7.52 4.27
C LEU A 56 0.38 -7.69 4.44
N SER A 57 0.96 -7.18 5.54
CA SER A 57 2.39 -7.30 5.82
C SER A 57 2.81 -8.77 5.92
N HIS A 58 2.12 -9.54 6.76
CA HIS A 58 2.38 -10.96 6.97
C HIS A 58 2.23 -11.75 5.68
N TYR A 59 1.15 -11.51 4.92
CA TYR A 59 0.89 -12.25 3.69
C TYR A 59 1.99 -12.01 2.63
N LEU A 60 2.38 -10.75 2.41
CA LEU A 60 3.44 -10.43 1.44
C LEU A 60 4.81 -10.93 1.91
N GLN A 61 5.07 -10.93 3.22
CA GLN A 61 6.31 -11.48 3.76
C GLN A 61 6.39 -13.00 3.56
N GLU A 62 5.35 -13.74 3.91
CA GLU A 62 5.34 -15.19 3.82
C GLU A 62 5.31 -15.69 2.37
N ALA A 63 4.48 -15.08 1.52
CA ALA A 63 4.28 -15.55 0.16
C ALA A 63 5.28 -14.98 -0.86
N GLY A 64 5.80 -13.77 -0.62
CA GLY A 64 6.64 -13.04 -1.55
C GLY A 64 8.01 -12.61 -1.00
N GLY A 65 8.29 -12.84 0.28
CA GLY A 65 9.54 -12.42 0.91
C GLY A 65 9.69 -10.92 1.13
N TYR A 66 8.59 -10.16 1.10
CA TYR A 66 8.61 -8.70 1.21
C TYR A 66 8.73 -8.20 2.66
N GLU A 67 9.42 -7.07 2.87
CA GLU A 67 9.40 -6.28 4.09
C GLU A 67 8.41 -5.10 3.94
N GLY A 68 7.52 -4.92 4.91
CA GLY A 68 6.50 -3.87 4.89
C GLY A 68 6.86 -2.63 5.73
N ARG A 69 6.74 -1.42 5.16
CA ARG A 69 6.69 -0.15 5.92
C ARG A 69 5.36 0.58 5.70
N PHE A 70 4.76 1.09 6.77
CA PHE A 70 3.48 1.80 6.72
C PHE A 70 3.57 3.14 7.43
N ILE A 71 3.05 4.18 6.76
CA ILE A 71 2.98 5.54 7.28
C ILE A 71 1.51 5.95 7.24
N SER A 72 0.95 6.29 8.41
CA SER A 72 -0.43 6.77 8.51
C SER A 72 -0.49 8.25 8.16
N LYS A 73 -1.57 8.68 7.50
CA LYS A 73 -1.82 10.12 7.25
C LYS A 73 -1.92 10.92 8.54
N LEU A 74 -2.38 10.30 9.63
CA LEU A 74 -2.59 10.95 10.93
C LEU A 74 -1.34 10.97 11.81
N SER A 75 -0.26 10.29 11.42
CA SER A 75 1.01 10.30 12.17
C SER A 75 2.02 11.30 11.59
N ILE A 76 1.59 12.14 10.64
CA ILE A 76 2.40 13.18 10.04
C ILE A 76 1.92 14.50 10.65
N ASP A 77 2.53 14.91 11.75
CA ASP A 77 2.40 16.28 12.22
C ASP A 77 3.15 17.17 11.22
N ALA A 78 2.39 17.93 10.42
CA ALA A 78 2.92 18.74 9.32
C ALA A 78 3.96 19.79 9.78
N SER A 79 4.02 20.08 11.09
CA SER A 79 4.95 21.03 11.70
C SER A 79 6.35 20.43 11.92
N ASP A 80 6.45 19.17 12.33
CA ASP A 80 7.75 18.55 12.68
C ASP A 80 8.43 17.89 11.46
N ALA A 81 7.66 17.66 10.39
CA ALA A 81 8.10 16.94 9.21
C ALA A 81 8.79 17.81 8.14
N ILE A 82 8.85 19.14 8.27
CA ILE A 82 9.57 20.00 7.31
C ILE A 82 10.94 20.40 7.85
N GLU A 83 11.07 20.57 9.17
CA GLU A 83 12.31 21.04 9.82
C GLU A 83 13.31 19.92 10.11
N ALA A 84 12.85 18.66 10.18
CA ALA A 84 13.68 17.48 10.45
C ALA A 84 14.05 16.66 9.20
N LEU A 85 13.64 17.08 7.98
CA LEU A 85 13.99 16.33 6.78
C LEU A 85 15.48 16.51 6.47
N PRO A 86 16.27 15.42 6.39
CA PRO A 86 17.62 15.53 5.88
C PRO A 86 17.58 16.08 4.44
N ALA A 87 18.63 16.81 4.04
CA ALA A 87 18.76 17.30 2.68
C ALA A 87 18.42 16.18 1.69
N VAL A 88 17.54 16.47 0.73
CA VAL A 88 17.06 15.52 -0.29
C VAL A 88 18.28 14.81 -0.87
N GLN A 89 18.47 13.55 -0.47
CA GLN A 89 19.52 12.73 -1.03
C GLN A 89 19.15 12.44 -2.49
N PRO A 90 20.11 12.38 -3.43
CA PRO A 90 19.83 12.00 -4.80
C PRO A 90 19.02 10.71 -4.82
N ILE A 91 17.95 10.68 -5.62
CA ILE A 91 17.14 9.48 -5.80
C ILE A 91 18.08 8.40 -6.37
N GLU A 92 18.49 7.44 -5.53
CA GLU A 92 19.19 6.27 -6.00
C GLU A 92 18.22 5.46 -6.86
N THR A 93 18.43 5.50 -8.17
CA THR A 93 17.76 4.64 -9.12
C THR A 93 18.19 3.20 -8.86
N PHE A 94 17.30 2.40 -8.26
CA PHE A 94 17.48 0.96 -8.15
C PHE A 94 17.18 0.33 -9.50
N GLU A 95 18.23 -0.05 -10.24
CA GLU A 95 18.05 -0.90 -11.41
C GLU A 95 17.59 -2.31 -10.98
N ARG A 96 16.65 -2.88 -11.76
CA ARG A 96 16.22 -4.27 -11.61
C ARG A 96 17.41 -5.21 -11.79
N LYS A 97 18.05 -5.60 -10.70
CA LYS A 97 19.07 -6.65 -10.74
C LYS A 97 18.39 -7.98 -10.96
N VAL A 98 18.62 -8.57 -12.12
CA VAL A 98 18.21 -9.95 -12.45
C VAL A 98 18.83 -10.88 -11.40
N GLY A 99 18.02 -11.32 -10.43
CA GLY A 99 18.44 -12.23 -9.36
C GLY A 99 18.74 -11.61 -8.00
N PHE A 100 18.15 -10.46 -7.64
CA PHE A 100 18.31 -9.90 -6.30
C PHE A 100 17.62 -10.80 -5.24
N LYS A 101 18.42 -11.58 -4.50
CA LYS A 101 18.01 -12.25 -3.25
C LYS A 101 18.35 -11.31 -2.08
N GLY A 102 17.45 -10.40 -1.73
CA GLY A 102 17.68 -9.54 -0.57
C GLY A 102 16.63 -8.45 -0.40
N LEU A 103 15.95 -8.48 0.75
CA LEU A 103 15.16 -7.41 1.38
C LEU A 103 14.39 -6.52 0.41
N TYR A 104 13.22 -6.99 -0.02
CA TYR A 104 12.28 -6.17 -0.78
C TYR A 104 11.61 -5.18 0.18
N SER A 105 12.10 -3.95 0.22
CA SER A 105 11.52 -2.88 1.06
C SER A 105 10.31 -2.26 0.37
N PHE A 106 9.15 -2.35 1.01
CA PHE A 106 7.92 -1.70 0.59
C PHE A 106 7.98 -0.22 0.97
N ALA A 107 8.19 0.67 -0.01
CA ALA A 107 8.16 2.12 0.20
C ALA A 107 6.85 2.69 -0.34
N ILE A 108 5.91 3.04 0.54
CA ILE A 108 4.74 3.84 0.14
C ILE A 108 5.22 5.29 -0.10
N HIS A 109 5.51 5.65 -1.35
CA HIS A 109 5.56 7.06 -1.75
C HIS A 109 4.14 7.51 -2.13
N ILE A 110 3.49 8.25 -1.24
CA ILE A 110 2.21 8.92 -1.54
C ILE A 110 2.55 10.23 -2.26
N TYR A 111 2.29 10.27 -3.56
CA TYR A 111 2.01 11.52 -4.25
C TYR A 111 0.74 11.32 -5.06
N LEU A 112 -0.28 12.13 -4.77
CA LEU A 112 -1.19 12.66 -5.78
C LEU A 112 -1.94 13.87 -5.21
N PRO A 113 -1.77 15.05 -5.83
CA PRO A 113 -2.73 16.13 -5.71
C PRO A 113 -3.90 15.86 -6.66
N LEU A 114 -5.12 16.10 -6.17
CA LEU A 114 -6.25 16.80 -6.80
C LEU A 114 -7.50 16.61 -5.94
#